data_AF-A0A1G7ANP2-F1
#
_entry.id   AF-A0A1G7ANP2-F1
#
_cell.length_a   1.000
_cell.length_b   1.000
_cell.length_c   1.000
_cell.angle_alpha   90.00
_cell.angle_beta   90.00
_cell.angle_gamma   90.00
#
_symmetry.space_group_name_H-M   'P 1'
#
loop_
_entity.id
_entity.type
_entity.pdbx_description
1 polymer ?
#
loop_
_entity_poly.entity_id
_entity_poly.type
_entity_poly.pdbx_seq_one_letter_code
_entity_poly.pdbx_strand_id
1 'polypeptide(L)'
;MLLAERHESERLRQIIKELQRHRFGRKAESLPEEQMLLGLEDVQQVAARTEASQDATAPEGRAERARKRRNNRGALPAHLPRIEVVVDLDDKTCPCCKGDLHQIGEDRSERLDLVPAQFRILVTRRPKYACRACEDGVL
;
A
#
# COMPACT_ATOMS: atom_id res chain seq x y z
N MET A 1 -14.66 -58.51 -36.09
CA MET A 1 -15.75 -58.13 -35.16
C MET A 1 -15.23 -57.34 -33.95
N LEU A 2 -14.33 -57.88 -33.11
CA LEU A 2 -13.83 -57.18 -31.92
C LEU A 2 -13.18 -55.78 -32.17
N LEU A 3 -12.51 -55.58 -33.30
CA LEU A 3 -11.92 -54.27 -33.63
C LEU A 3 -12.97 -53.21 -34.00
N ALA A 4 -14.05 -53.62 -34.68
CA ALA A 4 -15.15 -52.72 -35.02
C ALA A 4 -15.90 -52.29 -33.75
N GLU A 5 -16.19 -53.23 -32.87
CA GLU A 5 -16.80 -52.98 -31.55
C GLU A 5 -15.94 -52.05 -30.67
N ARG A 6 -14.60 -52.21 -30.73
CA ARG A 6 -13.67 -51.33 -30.01
C ARG A 6 -13.68 -49.91 -30.58
N HIS A 7 -13.66 -49.77 -31.90
CA HIS A 7 -13.75 -48.46 -32.55
C HIS A 7 -15.08 -47.75 -32.26
N GLU A 8 -16.18 -48.49 -32.28
CA GLU A 8 -17.49 -47.94 -31.94
C GLU A 8 -17.56 -47.52 -30.48
N SER A 9 -17.03 -48.35 -29.57
CA SER A 9 -16.91 -48.00 -28.15
C SER A 9 -16.05 -46.75 -27.92
N GLU A 10 -14.94 -46.60 -28.63
CA GLU A 10 -14.08 -45.41 -28.54
C GLU A 10 -14.78 -44.16 -29.04
N ARG A 11 -15.48 -44.26 -30.19
CA ARG A 11 -16.26 -43.16 -30.75
C ARG A 11 -17.36 -42.72 -29.80
N LEU A 12 -18.13 -43.66 -29.26
CA LEU A 12 -19.20 -43.37 -28.29
C LEU A 12 -18.64 -42.73 -27.01
N ARG A 13 -17.49 -43.21 -26.52
CA ARG A 13 -16.81 -42.60 -25.36
C ARG A 13 -16.37 -41.17 -25.63
N GLN A 14 -15.86 -40.86 -26.82
CA GLN A 14 -15.50 -39.49 -27.20
C GLN A 14 -16.73 -38.58 -27.24
N ILE A 15 -17.81 -39.02 -27.87
CA ILE A 15 -19.08 -38.26 -27.97
C ILE A 15 -19.64 -37.98 -26.57
N ILE A 16 -19.66 -38.98 -25.68
CA ILE A 16 -20.12 -38.81 -24.30
C ILE A 16 -19.25 -37.80 -23.56
N LYS A 17 -17.92 -37.85 -23.74
CA LYS A 17 -16.99 -36.91 -23.10
C LYS A 17 -17.23 -35.47 -23.55
N GLU A 18 -17.51 -35.26 -24.83
CA GLU A 18 -17.86 -33.93 -25.37
C GLU A 18 -19.21 -33.43 -24.84
N LEU A 19 -20.25 -34.28 -24.83
CA LEU A 19 -21.56 -33.93 -24.27
C LEU A 19 -21.48 -33.63 -22.77
N GLN A 20 -20.67 -34.37 -22.02
CA GLN A 20 -20.41 -34.12 -20.61
C GLN A 20 -19.67 -32.79 -20.40
N ARG A 21 -18.66 -32.47 -21.23
CA ARG A 21 -18.00 -31.16 -21.19
C ARG A 21 -18.95 -30.01 -21.56
N HIS A 22 -19.84 -30.21 -22.54
CA HIS A 22 -20.81 -29.19 -22.93
C HIS A 22 -21.88 -28.95 -21.85
N ARG A 23 -22.34 -30.01 -21.16
CA ARG A 23 -23.38 -29.90 -20.13
C ARG A 23 -22.83 -29.52 -18.74
N PHE A 24 -21.71 -30.11 -18.35
CA PHE A 24 -21.14 -30.03 -16.99
C PHE A 24 -19.73 -29.40 -16.95
N GLY A 25 -19.11 -29.15 -18.09
CA GLY A 25 -17.82 -28.46 -18.14
C GLY A 25 -17.94 -26.99 -17.76
N ARG A 26 -16.80 -26.39 -17.44
CA ARG A 26 -16.72 -24.96 -17.14
C ARG A 26 -17.16 -24.16 -18.37
N LYS A 27 -18.21 -23.35 -18.23
CA LYS A 27 -18.73 -22.48 -19.30
C LYS A 27 -17.82 -21.27 -19.60
N ALA A 28 -16.87 -21.00 -18.71
CA ALA A 28 -15.91 -19.92 -18.85
C ALA A 28 -14.49 -20.47 -18.61
N GLU A 29 -13.58 -20.15 -19.51
CA GLU A 29 -12.14 -20.26 -19.28
C GLU A 29 -11.75 -19.11 -18.35
N SER A 30 -11.83 -19.34 -17.04
CA SER A 30 -11.24 -18.41 -16.08
C SER A 30 -9.72 -18.56 -16.17
N LEU A 31 -9.03 -17.48 -16.46
CA LEU A 31 -7.58 -17.44 -16.37
C LEU A 31 -7.15 -17.71 -14.92
N PRO A 32 -6.05 -18.44 -14.71
CA PRO A 32 -5.40 -18.50 -13.41
C PRO A 32 -5.07 -17.10 -12.90
N GLU A 33 -5.11 -16.89 -11.59
CA GLU A 33 -4.86 -15.57 -10.96
C GLU A 33 -3.50 -14.99 -11.38
N GLU A 34 -2.46 -15.83 -11.43
CA GLU A 34 -1.12 -15.44 -11.89
C GLU A 34 -1.13 -14.85 -13.31
N GLN A 35 -1.94 -15.44 -14.21
CA GLN A 35 -2.07 -14.95 -15.58
C GLN A 35 -2.85 -13.62 -15.66
N MET A 36 -3.77 -13.38 -14.73
CA MET A 36 -4.46 -12.09 -14.62
C MET A 36 -3.53 -11.01 -14.08
N LEU A 37 -2.70 -11.33 -13.08
CA LEU A 37 -1.73 -10.41 -12.50
C LEU A 37 -0.72 -9.93 -13.55
N LEU A 38 -0.24 -10.82 -14.42
CA LEU A 38 0.62 -10.45 -15.56
C LEU A 38 -0.04 -9.39 -16.47
N GLY A 39 -1.32 -9.57 -16.80
CA GLY A 39 -2.04 -8.58 -17.61
C GLY A 39 -2.20 -7.22 -16.91
N LEU A 40 -2.30 -7.19 -15.58
CA LEU A 40 -2.34 -5.95 -14.81
C LEU A 40 -0.97 -5.26 -14.78
N GLU A 41 0.11 -6.02 -14.66
CA GLU A 41 1.48 -5.52 -14.69
C GLU A 41 1.80 -4.85 -16.03
N ASP A 42 1.44 -5.49 -17.15
CA ASP A 42 1.61 -4.93 -18.50
C ASP A 42 0.89 -3.57 -18.64
N VAL A 43 -0.36 -3.49 -18.18
CA VAL A 43 -1.14 -2.24 -18.22
C VAL A 43 -0.47 -1.15 -17.37
N GLN A 44 0.02 -1.50 -16.18
CA GLN A 44 0.75 -0.57 -15.31
C GLN A 44 2.04 -0.06 -15.98
N GLN A 45 2.80 -0.95 -16.62
CA GLN A 45 4.04 -0.58 -17.30
C GLN A 45 3.79 0.36 -18.48
N VAL A 46 2.74 0.11 -19.28
CA VAL A 46 2.33 1.00 -20.37
C VAL A 46 1.94 2.38 -19.82
N ALA A 47 1.12 2.42 -18.77
CA ALA A 47 0.72 3.67 -18.14
C ALA A 47 1.94 4.47 -17.65
N ALA A 48 2.86 3.84 -16.90
CA ALA A 48 4.06 4.49 -16.41
C ALA A 48 4.95 5.03 -17.55
N ARG A 49 5.11 4.27 -18.65
CA ARG A 49 5.86 4.71 -19.82
C ARG A 49 5.22 5.92 -20.50
N THR A 50 3.89 5.94 -20.60
CA THR A 50 3.16 7.09 -21.18
C THR A 50 3.25 8.33 -20.30
N GLU A 51 3.18 8.18 -18.96
CA GLU A 51 3.38 9.30 -18.04
C GLU A 51 4.79 9.86 -18.14
N ALA A 52 5.81 9.00 -18.23
CA ALA A 52 7.20 9.42 -18.38
C ALA A 52 7.46 10.18 -19.69
N SER A 53 6.87 9.75 -20.81
CA SER A 53 7.00 10.46 -22.10
C SER A 53 6.29 11.81 -22.09
N GLN A 54 5.12 11.90 -21.44
CA GLN A 54 4.42 13.16 -21.22
C GLN A 54 5.19 14.11 -20.31
N ASP A 55 5.81 13.60 -19.25
CA ASP A 55 6.65 14.41 -18.34
C ASP A 55 7.89 14.96 -19.05
N ALA A 56 8.44 14.24 -20.02
CA ALA A 56 9.58 14.69 -20.82
C ALA A 56 9.23 15.77 -21.86
N THR A 57 8.00 15.74 -22.40
CA THR A 57 7.54 16.67 -23.44
C THR A 57 6.84 17.91 -22.88
N ALA A 58 6.24 17.81 -21.69
CA ALA A 58 5.47 18.90 -21.06
C ALA A 58 5.91 19.13 -19.60
N PRO A 59 6.92 20.00 -19.35
CA PRO A 59 7.42 20.26 -18.00
C PRO A 59 6.37 20.93 -17.08
N GLU A 60 5.43 21.69 -17.65
CA GLU A 60 4.31 22.29 -16.92
C GLU A 60 3.34 21.23 -16.41
N GLY A 61 2.96 20.26 -17.25
CA GLY A 61 2.12 19.13 -16.85
C GLY A 61 2.79 18.26 -15.77
N ARG A 62 4.11 18.08 -15.84
CA ARG A 62 4.90 17.44 -14.79
C ARG A 62 4.80 18.19 -13.46
N ALA A 63 4.95 19.51 -13.47
CA ALA A 63 4.86 20.34 -12.28
C ALA A 63 3.46 20.29 -11.64
N GLU A 64 2.41 20.31 -12.46
CA GLU A 64 1.02 20.19 -12.01
C GLU A 64 0.73 18.81 -11.40
N ARG A 65 1.14 17.72 -12.07
CA ARG A 65 1.05 16.35 -11.53
C ARG A 65 1.80 16.23 -10.20
N ALA A 66 3.01 16.77 -10.11
CA ALA A 66 3.81 16.77 -8.89
C ALA A 66 3.16 17.61 -7.77
N ARG A 67 2.48 18.72 -8.10
CA ARG A 67 1.69 19.52 -7.15
C ARG A 67 0.48 18.73 -6.65
N LYS A 68 -0.28 18.11 -7.54
CA LYS A 68 -1.44 17.27 -7.21
C LYS A 68 -1.06 16.11 -6.30
N ARG A 69 0.06 15.44 -6.57
CA ARG A 69 0.60 14.35 -5.73
C ARG A 69 1.05 14.80 -4.34
N ARG A 70 1.48 16.08 -4.22
CA ARG A 70 1.85 16.70 -2.94
C ARG A 70 0.64 17.19 -2.15
N ASN A 71 -0.46 17.59 -2.80
CA ASN A 71 -1.66 18.09 -2.13
C ASN A 71 -2.25 17.12 -1.10
N ASN A 72 -2.07 15.80 -1.28
CA ASN A 72 -2.55 14.78 -0.33
C ASN A 72 -1.46 14.26 0.63
N ARG A 73 -0.21 14.74 0.53
CA ARG A 73 0.87 14.38 1.46
C ARG A 73 0.94 15.43 2.56
N GLY A 74 0.11 15.30 3.58
CA GLY A 74 0.36 15.94 4.88
C GLY A 74 -0.81 16.66 5.53
N ALA A 75 -1.90 16.96 4.83
CA ALA A 75 -3.06 17.62 5.45
C ALA A 75 -4.21 16.61 5.65
N LEU A 76 -4.30 16.06 6.86
CA LEU A 76 -5.48 15.29 7.25
C LEU A 76 -6.71 16.22 7.42
N PRO A 77 -7.94 15.74 7.18
CA PRO A 77 -9.12 16.60 7.19
C PRO A 77 -9.30 17.36 8.51
N ALA A 78 -9.53 18.67 8.42
CA ALA A 78 -9.59 19.54 9.60
C ALA A 78 -10.77 19.25 10.53
N HIS A 79 -11.87 18.69 10.01
CA HIS A 79 -13.09 18.38 10.74
C HIS A 79 -13.00 17.11 11.59
N LEU A 80 -11.96 16.28 11.41
CA LEU A 80 -11.78 15.08 12.21
C LEU A 80 -11.19 15.44 13.58
N PRO A 81 -11.64 14.77 14.67
CA PRO A 81 -11.12 15.03 16.00
C PRO A 81 -9.64 14.64 16.09
N ARG A 82 -8.80 15.54 16.62
CA ARG A 82 -7.38 15.31 16.87
C ARG A 82 -7.18 14.87 18.31
N ILE A 83 -6.60 13.69 18.51
CA ILE A 83 -6.20 13.18 19.82
C ILE A 83 -4.69 13.22 19.90
N GLU A 84 -4.17 13.94 20.89
CA GLU A 84 -2.72 14.06 21.10
C GLU A 84 -2.21 12.95 22.02
N VAL A 85 -1.12 12.30 21.61
CA VAL A 85 -0.39 11.31 22.40
C VAL A 85 1.06 11.75 22.48
N VAL A 86 1.50 12.10 23.69
CA VAL A 86 2.89 12.45 23.96
C VAL A 86 3.66 11.18 24.30
N VAL A 87 4.70 10.88 23.55
CA VAL A 87 5.67 9.82 23.85
C VAL A 87 6.89 10.52 24.44
N ASP A 88 6.90 10.62 25.76
CA ASP A 88 7.95 11.28 26.55
C ASP A 88 8.95 10.25 27.11
N LEU A 89 10.10 10.74 27.58
CA LEU A 89 11.08 9.94 28.31
C LEU A 89 10.68 9.83 29.79
N ASP A 90 10.80 8.62 30.35
CA ASP A 90 10.56 8.38 31.77
C ASP A 90 11.61 9.07 32.64
N ASP A 91 12.89 8.94 32.28
CA ASP A 91 14.03 9.54 32.99
C ASP A 91 14.60 10.73 32.22
N LYS A 92 14.53 11.92 32.83
CA LYS A 92 15.02 13.19 32.24
C LYS A 92 16.42 13.57 32.70
N THR A 93 17.21 12.58 33.09
CA THR A 93 18.59 12.76 33.56
C THR A 93 19.57 12.42 32.46
N CYS A 94 20.56 13.30 32.22
CA CYS A 94 21.59 13.07 31.23
C CYS A 94 22.47 11.86 31.63
N PRO A 95 22.68 10.88 30.75
CA PRO A 95 23.52 9.71 31.05
C PRO A 95 25.01 10.05 31.24
N CYS A 96 25.47 11.18 30.70
CA CYS A 96 26.87 11.63 30.80
C CYS A 96 27.14 12.36 32.12
N CYS A 97 26.40 13.44 32.38
CA CYS A 97 26.68 14.36 33.49
C CYS A 97 25.66 14.32 34.63
N LYS A 98 24.64 13.44 34.55
CA LYS A 98 23.54 13.31 35.53
C LYS A 98 22.75 14.59 35.80
N GLY A 99 22.96 15.64 35.00
CA GLY A 99 22.18 16.87 35.05
C GLY A 99 20.83 16.71 34.35
N ASP A 100 19.97 17.71 34.54
CA ASP A 100 18.63 17.72 33.95
C ASP A 100 18.70 17.91 32.43
N LEU A 101 17.88 17.15 31.70
CA LEU A 101 17.68 17.29 30.28
C LEU A 101 16.65 18.38 29.98
N HIS A 102 16.95 19.24 29.01
CA HIS A 102 16.05 20.30 28.58
C HIS A 102 15.41 19.96 27.24
N GLN A 103 14.14 20.29 27.07
CA GLN A 103 13.45 20.12 25.79
C GLN A 103 14.01 21.12 24.77
N ILE A 104 14.52 20.61 23.65
CA ILE A 104 15.10 21.40 22.56
C ILE A 104 14.18 21.45 21.35
N GLY A 105 13.35 20.42 21.18
CA GLY A 105 12.41 20.35 20.07
C GLY A 105 11.29 19.35 20.32
N GLU A 106 10.45 19.18 19.30
CA GLU A 106 9.36 18.22 19.30
C GLU A 106 9.12 17.74 17.87
N ASP A 107 9.17 16.42 17.67
CA ASP A 107 8.75 15.81 16.41
C ASP A 107 7.24 15.52 16.50
N ARG A 108 6.48 16.10 15.58
CA ARG A 108 5.03 15.95 15.49
C ARG A 108 4.63 15.17 14.25
N SER A 109 3.90 14.08 14.45
CA SER A 109 3.39 13.21 13.37
C SER A 109 1.89 13.03 13.50
N GLU A 110 1.15 13.22 12.41
CA GLU A 110 -0.30 13.01 12.37
C GLU A 110 -0.62 11.75 11.55
N ARG A 111 -1.50 10.88 12.08
CA ARG A 111 -1.99 9.69 11.36
C ARG A 111 -3.49 9.55 11.51
N LEU A 112 -4.15 9.05 10.46
CA LEU A 112 -5.56 8.66 10.54
C LEU A 112 -5.67 7.37 11.37
N ASP A 113 -6.55 7.39 12.36
CA ASP A 113 -6.83 6.28 13.26
C ASP A 113 -8.31 5.91 13.15
N LEU A 114 -8.57 4.61 13.04
CA LEU A 114 -9.92 4.06 12.93
C LEU A 114 -10.31 3.45 14.25
N VAL A 115 -11.31 4.05 14.91
CA VAL A 115 -12.02 3.42 16.02
C VAL A 115 -13.33 2.88 15.46
N PRO A 116 -13.83 1.71 15.91
CA PRO A 116 -15.14 1.24 15.48
C PRO A 116 -16.18 2.38 15.56
N ALA A 117 -16.80 2.69 14.41
CA ALA A 117 -17.76 3.78 14.17
C ALA A 117 -17.23 5.23 14.02
N GLN A 118 -15.93 5.54 14.20
CA GLN A 118 -15.42 6.91 14.07
C GLN A 118 -13.99 6.99 13.51
N PHE A 119 -13.76 7.95 12.61
CA PHE A 119 -12.41 8.35 12.21
C PHE A 119 -11.89 9.44 13.13
N ARG A 120 -10.64 9.32 13.55
CA ARG A 120 -9.94 10.33 14.33
C ARG A 120 -8.52 10.50 13.82
N ILE A 121 -7.89 11.61 14.12
CA ILE A 121 -6.49 11.86 13.81
C ILE A 121 -5.71 11.67 15.10
N LEU A 122 -4.76 10.74 15.12
CA LEU A 122 -3.81 10.62 16.22
C LEU A 122 -2.59 11.51 15.92
N VAL A 123 -2.35 12.48 16.80
CA VAL A 123 -1.18 13.35 16.75
C VAL A 123 -0.17 12.82 17.75
N THR A 124 0.86 12.14 17.28
CA THR A 124 1.98 11.69 18.12
C THR A 124 3.00 12.82 18.24
N ARG A 125 3.25 13.25 19.48
CA ARG A 125 4.27 14.24 19.84
C ARG A 125 5.43 13.52 20.52
N ARG A 126 6.65 13.72 20.00
CA ARG A 126 7.89 13.16 20.55
C ARG A 126 8.82 14.32 20.92
N PRO A 127 8.77 14.80 22.17
CA PRO A 127 9.71 15.80 22.66
C PRO A 127 11.14 15.30 22.53
N LYS A 128 12.05 16.17 22.09
CA LYS A 128 13.48 15.92 22.03
C LYS A 128 14.15 16.67 23.16
N TYR A 129 15.01 15.97 23.88
CA TYR A 129 15.71 16.47 25.04
C TYR A 129 17.21 16.50 24.80
N ALA A 130 17.92 17.51 25.30
CA ALA A 130 19.37 17.40 25.45
C ALA A 130 19.92 18.17 26.65
N CYS A 131 21.14 17.80 27.02
CA CYS A 131 21.88 18.46 28.09
C CYS A 131 22.64 19.67 27.56
N ARG A 132 22.56 20.80 28.27
CA ARG A 132 23.28 22.04 27.92
C ARG A 132 24.78 22.00 28.22
N ALA A 133 25.20 21.13 29.15
CA ALA A 133 26.59 21.07 29.61
C ALA A 133 27.46 20.12 28.78
N CYS A 134 26.85 19.10 28.18
CA CYS A 134 27.57 17.95 27.66
C CYS A 134 27.60 17.91 26.12
N GLU A 135 26.73 18.67 25.42
CA GLU A 135 26.54 18.76 23.94
C GLU A 135 26.29 17.41 23.21
N ASP A 136 26.72 16.29 23.78
CA ASP A 136 26.52 14.91 23.38
C ASP A 136 25.44 14.26 24.27
N GLY A 137 24.19 14.32 23.84
CA GLY A 137 23.10 13.68 24.57
C GLY A 137 21.71 14.10 24.12
N VAL A 138 21.45 14.05 22.81
CA VAL A 138 20.09 14.25 22.26
C VAL A 138 19.32 12.93 22.38
N LEU A 139 18.23 12.94 23.13
CA LEU A 139 17.32 11.81 23.34
C LEU A 139 15.90 12.16 22.91
#